data_AF-A0A6V6YQ80-F1
#
_entry.id   AF-A0A6V6YQ80-F1
#
_cell.length_a   1.000
_cell.length_b   1.000
_cell.length_c   1.000
_cell.angle_alpha   90.00
_cell.angle_beta   90.00
_cell.angle_gamma   90.00
#
_symmetry.space_group_name_H-M   'P 1'
#
loop_
_entity.id
_entity.type
_entity.pdbx_description
1 polymer ?
#
loop_
_entity_poly.entity_id
_entity_poly.type
_entity_poly.pdbx_seq_one_letter_code
_entity_poly.pdbx_strand_id
1 'polypeptide(L)' 'MIKINLKIQFLLFVICLFFIGLGINNILTDGFKSGVNLFYQISPIMPFVFSAFIFGNNIYSKKASQK' A
#
# COMPACT_ATOMS: atom_id res chain seq x y z
N MET A 1 -17.54 -7.15 -0.02
CA MET A 1 -17.26 -6.25 1.13
C MET A 1 -16.65 -7.08 2.25
N ILE A 2 -15.35 -6.92 2.50
CA ILE A 2 -14.64 -7.75 3.50
C ILE A 2 -15.12 -7.30 4.89
N LYS A 3 -15.76 -8.21 5.65
CA LYS A 3 -16.23 -7.98 7.04
C LYS A 3 -15.06 -8.02 8.03
N ILE A 4 -14.07 -7.15 7.87
CA ILE A 4 -13.01 -6.94 8.86
C ILE A 4 -13.35 -5.71 9.71
N ASN A 5 -12.97 -5.74 10.98
CA ASN A 5 -13.12 -4.60 11.90
C ASN A 5 -12.36 -3.37 11.36
N LEU A 6 -12.98 -2.19 11.38
CA LEU A 6 -12.40 -0.95 10.83
C LEU A 6 -11.04 -0.63 11.49
N LYS A 7 -10.88 -0.91 12.79
CA LYS A 7 -9.58 -0.75 13.50
C LYS A 7 -8.48 -1.63 12.89
N ILE A 8 -8.81 -2.87 12.55
CA ILE A 8 -7.87 -3.83 11.95
C ILE A 8 -7.58 -3.42 10.49
N GLN A 9 -8.58 -2.96 9.74
CA GLN A 9 -8.36 -2.42 8.39
C GLN A 9 -7.45 -1.20 8.40
N PHE A 10 -7.58 -0.32 9.39
CA PHE A 10 -6.69 0.83 9.54
C PHE A 10 -5.25 0.40 9.85
N LEU A 11 -5.07 -0.58 10.74
CA LEU A 11 -3.74 -1.14 11.01
C LEU A 11 -3.11 -1.75 9.74
N LEU A 12 -3.87 -2.57 9.01
CA LEU A 12 -3.43 -3.16 7.74
C LEU A 12 -3.09 -2.09 6.70
N PHE A 13 -3.88 -1.01 6.64
CA PHE A 13 -3.62 0.13 5.76
C PHE A 13 -2.28 0.81 6.08
N VAL A 14 -1.98 1.07 7.35
CA VAL A 14 -0.70 1.65 7.77
C VAL A 14 0.47 0.71 7.43
N ILE A 15 0.30 -0.59 7.63
CA ILE A 15 1.31 -1.60 7.26
C ILE A 15 1.57 -1.57 5.75
N CYS A 16 0.52 -1.52 4.91
CA CYS A 16 0.69 -1.39 3.46
C CYS A 16 1.48 -0.13 3.07
N LEU A 17 1.17 1.03 3.68
CA LEU A 17 1.91 2.27 3.43
C LEU A 17 3.38 2.17 3.82
N PHE A 18 3.69 1.49 4.93
CA PHE A 18 5.06 1.26 5.37
C PHE A 18 5.87 0.45 4.34
N PHE A 19 5.32 -0.65 3.85
CA PHE A 19 5.99 -1.46 2.81
C PHE A 19 6.13 -0.73 1.48
N ILE A 20 5.15 0.09 1.09
CA ILE A 20 5.26 0.95 -0.08
C ILE A 20 6.43 1.93 0.09
N GLY A 21 6.55 2.57 1.25
CA GLY A 21 7.66 3.47 1.56
C GLY A 21 9.02 2.78 1.49
N LEU A 22 9.15 1.58 2.06
CA LEU A 22 10.37 0.77 1.96
C LEU A 22 10.71 0.42 0.52
N GLY A 23 9.72 -0.01 -0.27
CA GLY A 23 9.93 -0.35 -1.67
C GLY A 23 10.39 0.84 -2.52
N ILE A 24 9.78 2.01 -2.33
CA ILE A 24 10.18 3.25 -3.01
C ILE A 24 11.61 3.63 -2.61
N ASN A 25 11.94 3.56 -1.33
CA ASN A 25 13.29 3.88 -0.84
C ASN A 25 14.35 2.94 -1.45
N ASN A 26 14.03 1.65 -1.57
CA ASN A 26 14.89 0.66 -2.20
C ASN A 26 15.13 0.96 -3.70
N ILE A 27 14.07 1.31 -4.44
CA ILE A 27 14.18 1.71 -5.86
C ILE A 27 15.04 2.97 -6.02
N LEU A 28 14.83 3.99 -5.17
CA LEU A 28 15.61 5.22 -5.23
C LEU A 28 17.09 4.98 -4.94
N THR A 29 17.41 4.10 -4.00
CA THR A 29 18.78 3.87 -3.54
C THR A 29 19.56 2.95 -4.50
N ASP A 30 18.94 1.86 -4.94
CA ASP A 30 19.62 0.78 -5.69
C ASP A 30 19.20 0.73 -7.17
N GLY A 31 17.94 1.04 -7.47
CA GLY A 31 17.39 1.00 -8.84
C GLY A 31 18.00 2.00 -9.80
N PHE A 32 18.17 3.25 -9.35
CA PHE A 32 18.79 4.30 -10.17
C PHE A 32 20.28 4.05 -10.45
N LYS A 33 20.97 3.31 -9.58
CA LYS A 33 22.41 3.02 -9.74
C LYS A 33 22.69 1.82 -10.64
N SER A 34 21.81 0.83 -10.63
CA SER A 34 22.12 -0.48 -11.23
C SER A 34 21.57 -0.68 -12.65
N GLY A 35 20.85 0.30 -13.22
CA GLY A 35 20.30 0.20 -14.58
C GLY A 35 19.30 -0.95 -14.77
N VAL A 36 18.85 -1.56 -13.67
CA VAL A 36 17.92 -2.71 -13.67
C VAL A 36 16.55 -2.22 -14.08
N ASN A 37 15.82 -3.08 -14.78
CA ASN A 37 14.49 -2.78 -15.29
C ASN A 37 13.55 -2.37 -14.14
N LEU A 38 13.17 -1.08 -14.06
CA LEU A 38 12.36 -0.50 -12.97
C LEU A 38 11.06 -1.28 -12.70
N PHE A 39 10.49 -1.89 -13.74
CA PHE A 39 9.32 -2.76 -13.64
C PHE A 39 9.52 -3.94 -12.67
N TYR A 40 10.70 -4.55 -12.65
CA TYR A 40 11.00 -5.67 -11.75
C TYR A 40 11.09 -5.22 -10.29
N GLN A 41 11.54 -3.99 -10.04
CA GLN A 41 11.66 -3.46 -8.68
C GLN A 41 10.34 -2.90 -8.14
N ILE A 42 9.46 -2.41 -9.02
CA ILE A 42 8.13 -1.90 -8.65
C ILE A 42 7.11 -3.03 -8.49
N SER A 43 7.26 -4.15 -9.21
CA SER A 43 6.34 -5.29 -9.16
C SER A 43 6.02 -5.79 -7.73
N PRO A 44 7.00 -5.95 -6.82
CA PRO A 44 6.74 -6.35 -5.43
C PRO A 44 5.93 -5.33 -4.62
N ILE A 45 5.92 -4.05 -5.02
CA ILE A 45 5.22 -2.96 -4.32
C ILE A 45 3.73 -2.93 -4.71
N MET A 46 3.41 -3.32 -5.94
CA MET A 46 2.05 -3.24 -6.50
C MET A 46 0.97 -3.91 -5.62
N PRO A 47 1.16 -5.13 -5.08
CA PRO A 47 0.18 -5.75 -4.19
C PRO A 47 -0.16 -4.89 -2.96
N PHE A 48 0.81 -4.16 -2.42
CA PHE A 48 0.60 -3.27 -1.28
C PHE A 48 -0.15 -2.01 -1.68
N VAL A 49 0.09 -1.46 -2.88
CA VAL A 49 -0.64 -0.30 -3.41
C VAL A 49 -2.11 -0.64 -3.61
N PHE A 50 -2.42 -1.77 -4.25
CA PHE A 50 -3.80 -2.23 -4.43
C PHE A 50 -4.48 -2.48 -3.08
N SER A 51 -3.77 -3.12 -2.15
CA SER A 51 -4.29 -3.37 -0.80
C SER A 51 -4.56 -2.08 -0.03
N ALA A 52 -3.63 -1.11 -0.07
CA ALA A 52 -3.80 0.19 0.54
C ALA A 52 -5.00 0.93 -0.05
N PHE A 53 -5.20 0.88 -1.37
CA PHE A 53 -6.34 1.48 -2.04
C PHE A 53 -7.67 0.88 -1.55
N ILE A 54 -7.76 -0.45 -1.48
CA ILE A 54 -8.97 -1.15 -1.01
C ILE A 54 -9.25 -0.84 0.47
N PHE A 55 -8.24 -0.88 1.34
CA PHE A 55 -8.43 -0.57 2.76
C PHE A 55 -8.77 0.90 2.98
N GLY A 56 -8.10 1.82 2.28
CA GLY A 56 -8.40 3.25 2.33
C GLY A 56 -9.82 3.56 1.89
N ASN A 57 -10.27 2.99 0.78
CA ASN A 57 -11.64 3.18 0.29
C ASN A 57 -12.69 2.59 1.26
N ASN A 58 -12.43 1.42 1.84
CA ASN A 58 -13.32 0.84 2.84
C ASN A 58 -13.42 1.69 4.12
N ILE A 59 -12.30 2.24 4.60
CA ILE A 59 -12.26 3.14 5.77
C ILE A 59 -13.01 4.44 5.46
N TYR A 60 -12.77 5.02 4.29
CA TYR A 60 -13.44 6.26 3.85
C TYR A 60 -14.95 6.08 3.70
N SER A 61 -15.38 5.03 2.99
CA SER A 61 -16.79 4.71 2.75
C SER A 61 -17.54 4.44 4.07
N LYS A 62 -16.94 3.71 5.01
CA LYS A 62 -17.56 3.52 6.34
C LYS A 62 -17.64 4.81 7.16
N LYS A 63 -16.65 5.69 7.07
CA LYS A 63 -16.71 7.02 7.70
C LYS A 63 -17.82 7.89 7.09
N ALA A 64 -17.98 7.84 5.77
CA ALA A 64 -19.03 8.58 5.07
C ALA A 64 -20.44 8.06 5.42
N SER A 65 -20.58 6.76 5.67
CA SER A 65 -21.85 6.13 6.06
C SER A 65 -22.21 6.27 7.55
N GLN A 66 -21.29 6.72 8.40
CA GLN A 66 -21.55 7.04 9.82
C GLN A 66 -21.83 8.53 10.06
N LYS A 67 -21.84 9.34 9.00
CA LYS A 67 -22.29 10.74 9.02
C LYS A 67 -23.78 10.78 8.69
#